data_AF-A0A662P4I3-F1
#
_entry.id   AF-A0A662P4I3-F1
#
_cell.length_a   1.000
_cell.length_b   1.000
_cell.length_c   1.000
_cell.angle_alpha   90.00
_cell.angle_beta   90.00
_cell.angle_gamma   90.00
#
_symmetry.space_group_name_H-M   'P 1'
#
loop_
_entity.id
_entity.type
_entity.pdbx_description
1 polymer ?
#
loop_
_entity_poly.entity_id
_entity_poly.type
_entity_poly.pdbx_seq_one_letter_code
_entity_poly.pdbx_strand_id
1 'polypeptide(L)' 'MNRNIRLLERPTPREAVELLKESIFRKRTSIIVGKCIVRYKGRARSFLGEGDRVILL' A
#
# COMPACT_ATOMS: atom_id res chain seq x y z
N MET A 1 10.10 -16.51 16.89
CA MET A 1 9.91 -15.51 15.81
C MET A 1 8.95 -14.44 16.29
N ASN A 2 9.39 -13.19 16.41
CA ASN A 2 8.55 -12.08 16.91
C ASN A 2 7.36 -11.81 15.97
N ARG A 3 6.15 -12.13 16.42
CA ARG A 3 4.87 -11.99 15.70
C ARG A 3 4.33 -10.56 15.76
N ASN A 4 5.01 -9.59 15.15
CA ASN A 4 4.52 -8.19 15.13
C ASN A 4 4.16 -7.69 13.72
N ILE A 5 3.85 -8.61 12.82
CA ILE A 5 3.38 -8.33 11.46
C ILE A 5 1.87 -8.62 11.41
N ARG A 6 1.10 -7.69 10.86
CA ARG A 6 -0.31 -7.92 10.51
C ARG A 6 -0.40 -8.03 8.99
N LEU A 7 -0.98 -9.12 8.51
CA LEU A 7 -1.11 -9.44 7.09
C LEU A 7 -2.58 -9.65 6.76
N LEU A 8 -3.02 -9.11 5.62
CA LEU A 8 -4.33 -9.40 5.03
C LEU A 8 -4.09 -9.89 3.60
N GLU A 9 -4.64 -11.05 3.27
CA GLU A 9 -4.61 -11.58 1.90
C GLU A 9 -5.94 -11.28 1.22
N ARG A 10 -5.88 -10.70 0.00
CA ARG A 10 -7.06 -10.28 -0.77
C ARG A 10 -8.09 -9.47 0.04
N PRO A 11 -7.65 -8.42 0.79
CA PRO A 11 -8.57 -7.64 1.59
C PRO A 11 -9.58 -6.89 0.73
N THR A 12 -10.74 -6.62 1.32
CA THR A 12 -11.63 -5.59 0.80
C THR A 12 -10.95 -4.21 0.89
N PRO A 13 -11.35 -3.23 0.06
CA PRO A 13 -10.83 -1.86 0.18
C PRO A 13 -10.98 -1.27 1.59
N ARG A 14 -12.06 -1.61 2.29
CA ARG A 14 -12.32 -1.14 3.67
C ARG A 14 -11.29 -1.70 4.66
N GLU A 15 -11.03 -3.00 4.63
CA GLU A 15 -10.05 -3.64 5.52
C GLU A 15 -8.64 -3.12 5.30
N ALA A 16 -8.25 -2.92 4.03
CA ALA A 16 -6.96 -2.35 3.66
C ALA A 16 -6.81 -0.92 4.21
N VAL A 17 -7.84 -0.08 4.07
CA VAL A 17 -7.82 1.30 4.57
C VAL A 17 -7.69 1.35 6.09
N GLU A 18 -8.44 0.53 6.82
CA GLU A 18 -8.37 0.53 8.29
C GLU A 18 -7.01 0.04 8.80
N LEU A 19 -6.42 -0.99 8.18
CA LEU A 19 -5.07 -1.43 8.52
C LEU A 19 -4.01 -0.35 8.21
N LEU A 20 -4.11 0.31 7.05
CA LEU A 20 -3.17 1.35 6.64
C LEU A 20 -3.23 2.56 7.57
N LYS A 21 -4.42 3.03 7.94
CA LYS A 21 -4.59 4.12 8.92
C LYS A 21 -3.90 3.81 10.24
N GLU A 22 -4.13 2.62 10.78
CA GLU A 22 -3.50 2.19 12.03
C GLU A 22 -1.96 2.12 11.90
N SER A 23 -1.46 1.61 10.77
CA SER A 23 -0.01 1.49 10.53
C SER A 23 0.69 2.85 10.49
N ILE A 24 0.10 3.82 9.79
CA ILE A 24 0.63 5.19 9.66
C ILE A 24 0.62 5.87 11.03
N PHE A 25 -0.49 5.77 11.77
CA PHE A 25 -0.61 6.32 13.12
C PHE A 25 0.46 5.75 14.07
N ARG A 26 0.74 4.45 13.95
CA ARG A 26 1.75 3.74 14.77
C ARG A 26 3.18 3.86 14.22
N LYS A 27 3.42 4.65 13.17
CA LYS A 27 4.73 4.80 12.50
C LYS A 27 5.34 3.44 12.11
N ARG A 28 4.50 2.51 11.65
CA ARG A 28 4.93 1.20 11.14
C ARG A 28 5.02 1.25 9.62
N THR A 29 6.06 0.63 9.06
CA THR A 29 6.17 0.43 7.62
C THR A 29 5.03 -0.43 7.11
N SER A 30 4.42 0.00 6.00
CA SER A 30 3.36 -0.73 5.32
C SER A 30 3.79 -1.18 3.93
N ILE A 31 3.45 -2.41 3.58
CA ILE A 31 3.74 -3.01 2.28
C ILE A 31 2.41 -3.39 1.63
N ILE A 32 2.16 -2.89 0.43
CA ILE A 32 0.99 -3.25 -0.40
C ILE A 32 1.52 -3.94 -1.66
N VAL A 33 1.01 -5.13 -1.95
CA VAL A 33 1.39 -5.90 -3.14
C VAL A 33 0.13 -6.14 -3.97
N GLY A 34 0.16 -5.70 -5.23
CA GLY A 34 -0.94 -5.98 -6.16
C GLY A 34 -0.93 -5.09 -7.41
N LYS A 35 -1.93 -5.34 -8.25
CA LYS A 35 -2.16 -4.62 -9.50
C LYS A 35 -2.62 -3.19 -9.23
N CYS A 36 -1.98 -2.21 -9.85
CA CYS A 36 -2.43 -0.82 -9.77
C CYS A 36 -2.12 -0.03 -11.05
N ILE A 37 -2.53 1.24 -11.05
CA ILE A 37 -2.18 2.26 -12.05
C ILE A 37 -1.55 3.43 -11.29
N VAL A 38 -0.46 3.99 -11.79
CA VAL A 38 0.23 5.11 -11.13
C VAL A 38 0.08 6.37 -11.96
N ARG A 39 -0.40 7.44 -11.33
CA ARG A 39 -0.51 8.79 -11.90
C ARG A 39 0.30 9.75 -11.03
N TYR A 40 1.45 10.18 -11.51
CA TYR A 40 2.27 11.17 -10.83
C TYR A 40 2.08 12.56 -11.45
N LYS A 41 1.86 13.56 -10.60
CA LYS A 41 1.78 14.98 -10.98
C LYS A 41 2.57 15.82 -9.97
N GLY A 42 3.63 16.46 -10.43
CA GLY A 42 4.50 17.32 -9.62
C GLY A 42 5.44 18.12 -10.51
N ARG A 43 6.76 18.08 -10.22
CA ARG A 43 7.80 18.70 -11.07
C ARG A 43 7.73 18.20 -12.52
N ALA A 44 7.35 16.94 -12.69
CA ALA A 44 7.03 16.33 -13.98
C ALA A 44 5.63 15.70 -13.93
N ARG A 45 5.16 15.19 -15.06
CA ARG A 45 3.98 14.34 -15.15
C ARG A 45 4.40 12.97 -15.68
N SER A 46 3.95 11.91 -15.03
CA SER A 46 4.22 10.54 -15.46
C SER A 46 3.00 9.64 -15.23
N PHE A 47 2.86 8.67 -16.12
CA PHE A 47 1.82 7.65 -16.06
C PHE A 47 2.46 6.29 -16.23
N LEU A 48 2.14 5.38 -15.31
CA LEU A 48 2.41 3.96 -15.48
C LEU A 48 1.06 3.26 -15.54
N GLY A 49 0.84 2.50 -16.62
CA GLY A 49 -0.39 1.74 -16.86
C GLY A 49 -0.63 0.65 -15.82
N GLU A 50 -1.47 -0.32 -16.14
CA GLU A 50 -1.70 -1.45 -15.24
C GLU A 50 -0.42 -2.28 -15.04
N GLY A 51 -0.19 -2.73 -13.81
CA GLY A 51 0.89 -3.67 -13.49
C GLY A 51 0.96 -4.01 -12.01
N ASP A 52 1.53 -5.17 -11.70
CA ASP A 52 1.77 -5.62 -10.32
C ASP A 52 2.97 -4.88 -9.73
N ARG A 53 2.77 -4.28 -8.56
CA ARG A 53 3.77 -3.43 -7.90
C ARG A 53 3.80 -3.70 -6.41
N VAL A 54 4.95 -3.43 -5.81
CA VAL A 54 5.13 -3.31 -4.37
C VAL A 54 5.14 -1.82 -4.02
N ILE A 55 4.20 -1.39 -3.17
CA ILE A 55 4.14 -0.02 -2.65
C ILE A 55 4.61 -0.05 -1.20
N LEU A 56 5.52 0.85 -0.86
CA LEU A 56 6.03 1.05 0.48
C LEU A 56 5.56 2.41 1.00
N LEU A 57 4.99 2.41 2.21
CA LEU A 57 4.53 3.61 2.92
C LEU A 57 5.18 3.69 4.30
#